data_AF-V8N6C9-F1
#
_entry.id   AF-V8N6C9-F1
#
_cell.length_a   1.000
_cell.length_b   1.000
_cell.length_c   1.000
_cell.angle_alpha   90.00
_cell.angle_beta   90.00
_cell.angle_gamma   90.00
#
_symmetry.space_group_name_H-M   'P 1'
#
loop_
_entity.id
_entity.type
_entity.pdbx_description
1 polymer ?
#
loop_
_entity_poly.entity_id
_entity_poly.type
_entity_poly.pdbx_seq_one_letter_code
_entity_poly.pdbx_strand_id
1 'polypeptide(L)'
;MMSELVSTSYELVDSSRPKKSIRAPLRILDPGRSKLSTVETKRIISVLDETIFKIELVSVFSYIIENLDEFTAVLGPDLTGAFREHLRLSNILEFMLSHPEEENILYIGSGKGTFFGLVDSDGYLTLQVQGLKSSVRNILRLLYTNTVACQALREAAYTRDPSVHKLIFCLSKQRGFLFEQLLTTPLEEKEKCRFLNEVFQRDKKNTETAANLEDELTAAVQNRDEEISKKNAVIKDLKMHLHNLAKFSESQIQRTRAEAEKQHKMEVRTSQGKCTKLQQELQQLRAQFNALKKYKVEMEIENWVQKYDMEMIEKQDLAQLREKYTQLDKEYCQIVEERRVKQEQKDKAEKELAILARAATLIQAVWKGYLVRSMLRSKRKKKGKGRKSMSRK
;
A
#
# COMPACT_ATOMS: atom_id res chain seq x y z
N MET A 1 3.85 -19.21 13.53
CA MET A 1 2.66 -19.29 12.67
C MET A 1 3.02 -18.67 11.33
N MET A 2 2.58 -19.28 10.23
CA MET A 2 2.88 -18.97 8.82
C MET A 2 4.06 -19.74 8.21
N SER A 3 4.00 -21.06 8.36
CA SER A 3 4.48 -22.01 7.36
C SER A 3 3.23 -22.66 6.75
N GLU A 4 3.21 -22.79 5.43
CA GLU A 4 2.16 -23.38 4.56
C GLU A 4 1.42 -22.34 3.73
N LEU A 5 1.78 -22.29 2.45
CA LEU A 5 0.92 -22.02 1.29
C LEU A 5 1.84 -21.68 0.12
N VAL A 6 2.49 -22.68 -0.50
CA VAL A 6 2.71 -22.82 -1.96
C VAL A 6 3.29 -24.22 -2.20
N SER A 7 2.44 -25.26 -2.23
CA SER A 7 2.79 -26.57 -2.82
C SER A 7 1.49 -27.33 -3.07
N THR A 8 0.69 -26.85 -4.01
CA THR A 8 -0.47 -27.60 -4.49
C THR A 8 -0.91 -27.06 -5.84
N SER A 9 -0.16 -27.38 -6.90
CA SER A 9 -0.68 -27.19 -8.27
C SER A 9 -0.01 -28.03 -9.37
N TYR A 10 0.78 -29.07 -9.07
CA TYR A 10 1.45 -29.87 -10.10
C TYR A 10 1.09 -31.37 -10.16
N GLU A 11 -0.01 -31.80 -9.55
CA GLU A 11 -0.42 -33.23 -9.58
C GLU A 11 -1.60 -33.55 -10.53
N LEU A 12 -2.02 -32.65 -11.42
CA LEU A 12 -3.22 -32.86 -12.25
C LEU A 12 -2.98 -33.04 -13.75
N VAL A 13 -1.79 -33.51 -14.16
CA VAL A 13 -1.55 -33.86 -15.58
C VAL A 13 -0.74 -35.16 -15.71
N ASP A 14 -1.28 -36.30 -15.28
CA ASP A 14 -0.93 -37.59 -15.92
C ASP A 14 -1.96 -38.71 -15.64
N SER A 15 -3.23 -38.52 -16.01
CA SER A 15 -4.25 -39.59 -15.88
C SER A 15 -4.73 -40.19 -17.21
N SER A 16 -4.11 -39.83 -18.35
CA SER A 16 -4.62 -40.24 -19.67
C SER A 16 -3.62 -41.02 -20.53
N ARG A 17 -2.60 -41.64 -19.93
CA ARG A 17 -1.88 -42.72 -20.62
C ARG A 17 -2.59 -44.04 -20.34
N PRO A 18 -3.02 -44.81 -21.36
CA PRO A 18 -3.51 -46.15 -21.11
C PRO A 18 -2.35 -46.91 -20.46
N LYS A 19 -2.56 -47.42 -19.24
CA LYS A 19 -1.70 -48.42 -18.60
C LYS A 19 -1.72 -49.67 -19.51
N LYS A 20 -1.00 -49.61 -20.65
CA LYS A 20 -0.67 -50.78 -21.43
C LYS A 20 0.04 -51.70 -20.45
N SER A 21 -0.59 -52.83 -20.18
CA SER A 21 -0.12 -53.89 -19.30
C SER A 21 1.40 -54.06 -19.39
N ILE A 22 2.14 -53.52 -18.41
CA ILE A 22 3.59 -53.71 -18.25
C ILE A 22 3.92 -55.20 -18.08
N ARG A 23 2.92 -56.03 -17.74
CA ARG A 23 3.05 -57.49 -17.69
C ARG A 23 3.26 -58.13 -19.06
N ALA A 24 2.76 -57.55 -20.15
CA ALA A 24 2.90 -58.18 -21.47
C ALA A 24 4.36 -58.19 -21.98
N PRO A 25 5.14 -57.09 -21.86
CA PRO A 25 6.57 -57.10 -22.19
C PRO A 25 7.42 -58.01 -21.30
N LEU A 26 7.11 -58.12 -20.01
CA LEU A 26 7.93 -58.88 -19.06
C LEU A 26 7.76 -60.40 -19.20
N ARG A 27 6.66 -60.87 -19.81
CA ARG A 27 6.45 -62.31 -20.10
C ARG A 27 7.54 -62.92 -20.97
N ILE A 28 8.28 -62.11 -21.74
CA ILE A 28 9.41 -62.61 -22.52
C ILE A 28 10.55 -63.14 -21.64
N LEU A 29 10.61 -62.72 -20.37
CA LEU A 29 11.61 -63.14 -19.39
C LEU A 29 11.26 -64.48 -18.73
N ASP A 30 9.98 -64.84 -18.70
CA ASP A 30 9.52 -66.12 -18.16
C ASP A 30 9.72 -67.23 -19.20
N PRO A 31 10.05 -68.47 -18.79
CA PRO A 31 10.05 -69.61 -19.72
C PRO A 31 8.67 -69.79 -20.37
N GLY A 32 8.63 -70.06 -21.67
CA GLY A 32 7.37 -70.26 -22.39
C GLY A 32 6.63 -71.55 -21.99
N ARG A 33 7.32 -72.47 -21.31
CA ARG A 33 6.80 -73.78 -20.88
C ARG A 33 6.86 -73.90 -19.37
N SER A 34 5.90 -74.62 -18.80
CA SER A 34 5.82 -74.91 -17.35
C SER A 34 6.25 -76.34 -16.98
N LYS A 35 6.49 -77.22 -17.97
CA LYS A 35 6.81 -78.63 -17.74
C LYS A 35 7.99 -79.07 -18.60
N LEU A 36 8.86 -79.88 -18.01
CA LEU A 36 9.99 -80.52 -18.69
C LEU A 36 9.48 -81.62 -19.62
N SER A 37 9.87 -81.56 -20.90
CA SER A 37 9.41 -82.52 -21.92
C SER A 37 10.33 -83.73 -22.08
N THR A 38 11.64 -83.58 -21.88
CA THR A 38 12.62 -84.65 -22.12
C THR A 38 12.88 -85.49 -20.87
N VAL A 39 13.29 -86.74 -21.05
CA VAL A 39 13.58 -87.66 -19.94
C VAL A 39 14.84 -87.22 -19.20
N GLU A 40 15.82 -86.71 -19.93
CA GLU A 40 17.11 -86.24 -19.46
C GLU A 40 16.97 -85.04 -18.53
N THR A 41 16.13 -84.06 -18.89
CA THR A 41 15.87 -82.89 -18.03
C THR A 41 15.12 -83.27 -16.77
N LYS A 42 14.13 -84.17 -16.86
CA LYS A 42 13.47 -84.75 -15.69
C LYS A 42 14.46 -85.51 -14.80
N ARG A 43 15.42 -86.24 -15.39
CA ARG A 43 16.45 -86.98 -14.65
C ARG A 43 17.40 -86.04 -13.91
N ILE A 44 17.85 -84.95 -14.54
CA ILE A 44 18.71 -83.94 -13.87
C ILE A 44 18.03 -83.40 -12.61
N ILE A 45 16.77 -82.98 -12.71
CA ILE A 45 16.01 -82.47 -11.57
C ILE A 45 15.77 -83.55 -10.52
N SER A 46 15.42 -84.77 -10.93
CA SER A 46 15.23 -85.89 -10.01
C SER A 46 16.49 -86.23 -9.23
N VAL A 47 17.68 -86.18 -9.86
CA VAL A 47 18.96 -86.38 -9.17
C VAL A 47 19.20 -85.30 -8.14
N LEU A 48 18.85 -84.04 -8.44
CA LEU A 48 19.00 -82.93 -7.51
C LEU A 48 17.99 -83.02 -6.34
N ASP A 49 16.72 -83.31 -6.62
CA ASP A 49 15.67 -83.51 -5.61
C ASP A 49 16.06 -84.65 -4.66
N GLU A 50 16.57 -85.76 -5.20
CA GLU A 50 17.07 -86.90 -4.42
C GLU A 50 18.34 -86.55 -3.61
N THR A 51 19.21 -85.69 -4.14
CA THR A 51 20.42 -85.24 -3.44
C THR A 51 20.05 -84.33 -2.26
N ILE A 52 19.13 -83.38 -2.46
CA ILE A 52 18.60 -82.53 -1.40
C ILE A 52 17.97 -83.39 -0.32
N PHE A 53 17.13 -84.35 -0.72
CA PHE A 53 16.47 -85.25 0.22
C PHE A 53 17.47 -86.07 1.06
N LYS A 54 18.53 -86.60 0.44
CA LYS A 54 19.59 -87.32 1.17
C LYS A 54 20.34 -86.42 2.15
N ILE A 55 20.67 -85.19 1.75
CA ILE A 55 21.35 -84.22 2.62
C ILE A 55 20.45 -83.87 3.82
N GLU A 56 19.14 -83.67 3.58
CA GLU A 56 18.16 -83.42 4.63
C GLU A 56 18.11 -84.54 5.67
N LEU A 57 18.20 -85.80 5.25
CA LEU A 57 18.24 -86.95 6.17
C LEU A 57 19.57 -87.06 6.91
N VAL A 58 20.70 -87.00 6.19
CA VAL A 58 22.04 -87.15 6.80
C VAL A 58 22.31 -86.04 7.80
N SER A 59 21.80 -84.84 7.55
CA SER A 59 22.01 -83.68 8.43
C SER A 59 21.50 -83.83 9.86
N VAL A 60 20.56 -84.76 10.12
CA VAL A 60 20.02 -85.01 11.46
C VAL A 60 20.68 -86.21 12.14
N PHE A 61 21.59 -86.94 11.47
CA PHE A 61 22.15 -88.18 12.00
C PHE A 61 22.83 -88.01 13.35
N SER A 62 23.61 -86.93 13.55
CA SER A 62 24.27 -86.66 14.86
C SER A 62 23.26 -86.63 16.00
N TYR A 63 22.18 -85.85 15.83
CA TYR A 63 21.13 -85.72 16.83
C TYR A 63 20.42 -87.05 17.11
N ILE A 64 20.13 -87.83 16.06
CA ILE A 64 19.47 -89.14 16.20
C ILE A 64 20.39 -90.14 16.93
N ILE A 65 21.69 -90.08 16.67
CA ILE A 65 22.68 -90.94 17.33
C ILE A 65 22.80 -90.59 18.82
N GLU A 66 22.81 -89.30 19.15
CA GLU A 66 22.84 -88.82 20.54
C GLU A 66 21.59 -89.23 21.33
N ASN A 67 20.43 -89.30 20.67
CA ASN A 67 19.13 -89.60 21.29
C ASN A 67 18.56 -90.97 20.84
N LEU A 68 19.43 -91.94 20.52
CA LEU A 68 19.03 -93.17 19.83
C LEU A 68 17.96 -93.98 20.58
N ASP A 69 17.95 -93.92 21.91
CA ASP A 69 16.99 -94.65 22.74
C ASP A 69 15.55 -94.17 22.52
N GLU A 70 15.35 -92.86 22.29
CA GLU A 70 14.04 -92.27 22.00
C GLU A 70 13.51 -92.72 20.62
N PHE A 71 14.41 -92.90 19.66
CA PHE A 71 14.06 -93.27 18.29
C PHE A 71 14.02 -94.79 18.05
N THR A 72 14.48 -95.60 19.00
CA THR A 72 14.64 -97.06 18.80
C THR A 72 13.34 -97.76 18.42
N ALA A 73 12.20 -97.34 18.98
CA ALA A 73 10.89 -97.90 18.64
C ALA A 73 10.48 -97.63 17.17
N VAL A 74 10.84 -96.46 16.64
CA VAL A 74 10.46 -96.03 15.29
C VAL A 74 11.46 -96.52 14.24
N LEU A 75 12.75 -96.56 14.59
CA LEU A 75 13.82 -97.05 13.73
C LEU A 75 13.75 -98.58 13.55
N GLY A 76 13.42 -99.31 14.62
CA GLY A 76 13.50 -100.77 14.63
C GLY A 76 14.95 -101.29 14.72
N PRO A 77 15.13 -102.60 14.94
CA PRO A 77 16.42 -103.18 15.32
C PRO A 77 17.51 -103.00 14.25
N ASP A 78 17.16 -103.12 12.96
CA ASP A 78 18.12 -103.03 11.86
C ASP A 78 18.69 -101.61 11.69
N LEU A 79 17.83 -100.58 11.71
CA LEU A 79 18.26 -99.18 11.63
C LEU A 79 19.00 -98.75 12.89
N THR A 80 18.49 -99.12 14.07
CA THR A 80 19.17 -98.84 15.35
C THR A 80 20.56 -99.47 15.37
N GLY A 81 20.70 -100.71 14.89
CA GLY A 81 22.00 -101.37 14.72
C GLY A 81 22.92 -100.64 13.73
N ALA A 82 22.38 -100.20 12.59
CA ALA A 82 23.14 -99.45 11.59
C ALA A 82 23.63 -98.09 12.12
N PHE A 83 22.83 -97.38 12.93
CA PHE A 83 23.26 -96.13 13.59
C PHE A 83 24.34 -96.38 14.66
N ARG A 84 24.24 -97.46 15.45
CA ARG A 84 25.31 -97.82 16.42
C ARG A 84 26.62 -98.15 15.71
N GLU A 85 26.57 -98.87 14.60
CA GLU A 85 27.76 -99.16 13.80
C GLU A 85 28.34 -97.90 13.17
N HIS A 86 27.49 -97.00 12.67
CA HIS A 86 27.95 -95.70 12.16
C HIS A 86 28.63 -94.88 13.26
N LEU A 87 28.07 -94.82 14.47
CA LEU A 87 28.71 -94.17 15.62
C LEU A 87 30.06 -94.82 15.96
N ARG A 88 30.13 -96.16 15.97
CA ARG A 88 31.40 -96.88 16.20
C ARG A 88 32.47 -96.47 15.18
N LEU A 89 32.11 -96.44 13.89
CA LEU A 89 33.03 -96.02 12.81
C LEU A 89 33.41 -94.53 12.91
N SER A 90 32.47 -93.66 13.28
CA SER A 90 32.75 -92.24 13.52
C SER A 90 33.75 -92.03 14.64
N ASN A 91 33.57 -92.70 15.79
CA ASN A 91 34.47 -92.59 16.94
C ASN A 91 35.87 -93.12 16.60
N ILE A 92 35.93 -94.21 15.83
CA ILE A 92 37.20 -94.76 15.33
C ILE A 92 37.91 -93.72 14.46
N LEU A 93 37.23 -93.10 13.50
CA LEU A 93 37.82 -92.06 12.66
C LEU A 93 38.24 -90.81 13.45
N GLU A 94 37.44 -90.38 14.42
CA GLU A 94 37.77 -89.24 15.29
C GLU A 94 39.00 -89.51 16.16
N PHE A 95 39.15 -90.73 16.66
CA PHE A 95 40.34 -91.17 17.37
C PHE A 95 41.60 -91.09 16.49
N MET A 96 41.53 -91.55 15.24
CA MET A 96 42.63 -91.47 14.25
C MET A 96 43.03 -90.03 13.96
N LEU A 97 42.04 -89.16 13.75
CA LEU A 97 42.26 -87.76 13.43
C LEU A 97 42.83 -86.96 14.61
N SER A 98 42.58 -87.39 15.84
CA SER A 98 43.13 -86.77 17.05
C SER A 98 44.54 -87.26 17.41
N HIS A 99 44.99 -88.39 16.87
CA HIS A 99 46.32 -88.97 17.12
C HIS A 99 47.10 -89.26 15.81
N PRO A 100 47.30 -88.26 14.92
CA PRO A 100 47.89 -88.48 13.60
C PRO A 100 49.36 -88.96 13.63
N GLU A 101 50.08 -88.70 14.72
CA GLU A 101 51.49 -89.10 14.89
C GLU A 101 51.66 -90.60 15.18
N GLU A 102 50.66 -91.26 15.78
CA GLU A 102 50.72 -92.68 16.13
C GLU A 102 50.38 -93.60 14.93
N GLU A 103 49.72 -93.06 13.89
CA GLU A 103 49.19 -93.83 12.76
C GLU A 103 49.94 -93.61 11.43
N ASN A 104 51.18 -93.10 11.44
CA ASN A 104 51.98 -92.81 10.22
C ASN A 104 51.29 -91.87 9.22
N ILE A 105 50.40 -91.00 9.71
CA ILE A 105 49.68 -90.05 8.88
C ILE A 105 50.54 -88.79 8.72
N LEU A 106 51.15 -88.63 7.54
CA LEU A 106 51.98 -87.46 7.24
C LEU A 106 51.10 -86.23 6.90
N TYR A 107 51.21 -85.19 7.72
CA TYR A 107 50.58 -83.90 7.46
C TYR A 107 51.43 -83.10 6.45
N ILE A 108 50.97 -82.96 5.20
CA ILE A 108 51.60 -82.04 4.24
C ILE A 108 51.07 -80.63 4.52
N GLY A 109 51.97 -79.69 4.79
CA GLY A 109 51.70 -78.39 5.39
C GLY A 109 50.70 -77.47 4.68
N SER A 110 50.11 -76.57 5.48
CA SER A 110 49.15 -75.54 5.11
C SER A 110 49.78 -74.40 4.31
N GLY A 111 49.56 -74.38 2.99
CA GLY A 111 49.78 -73.23 2.12
C GLY A 111 48.47 -72.79 1.47
N LYS A 112 47.91 -71.66 1.91
CA LYS A 112 46.82 -70.90 1.26
C LYS A 112 45.61 -71.73 0.78
N GLY A 113 44.74 -72.08 1.73
CA GLY A 113 43.30 -72.19 1.47
C GLY A 113 42.80 -73.37 0.62
N THR A 114 43.66 -74.33 0.26
CA THR A 114 43.22 -75.57 -0.39
C THR A 114 43.81 -76.75 0.38
N PHE A 115 42.95 -77.47 1.11
CA PHE A 115 43.29 -78.69 1.84
C PHE A 115 43.63 -79.80 0.82
N PHE A 116 44.90 -80.20 0.72
CA PHE A 116 45.33 -81.30 -0.12
C PHE A 116 45.88 -82.43 0.76
N GLY A 117 44.99 -83.35 1.15
CA GLY A 117 45.26 -84.75 1.49
C GLY A 117 46.14 -85.08 2.71
N LEU A 118 45.62 -85.92 3.61
CA LEU A 118 46.46 -86.82 4.40
C LEU A 118 47.10 -87.84 3.46
N VAL A 119 48.42 -88.04 3.52
CA VAL A 119 49.07 -89.19 2.87
C VAL A 119 49.00 -90.36 3.82
N ASP A 120 48.08 -91.27 3.52
CA ASP A 120 47.85 -92.52 4.22
C ASP A 120 48.74 -93.60 3.60
N SER A 121 49.94 -93.80 4.17
CA SER A 121 50.93 -94.74 3.61
C SER A 121 50.43 -96.20 3.62
N ASP A 122 49.56 -96.55 4.56
CA ASP A 122 49.06 -97.92 4.79
C ASP A 122 47.61 -98.14 4.33
N GLY A 123 46.91 -97.08 3.88
CA GLY A 123 45.54 -97.15 3.36
C GLY A 123 44.44 -97.27 4.43
N TYR A 124 44.79 -97.18 5.71
CA TYR A 124 43.88 -97.44 6.82
C TYR A 124 42.86 -96.31 7.03
N LEU A 125 43.29 -95.04 6.97
CA LEU A 125 42.38 -93.90 7.03
C LEU A 125 41.40 -93.92 5.86
N THR A 126 41.90 -94.23 4.66
CA THR A 126 41.09 -94.33 3.44
C THR A 126 40.02 -95.41 3.59
N LEU A 127 40.39 -96.55 4.18
CA LEU A 127 39.45 -97.63 4.49
C LEU A 127 38.40 -97.19 5.50
N GLN A 128 38.76 -96.47 6.56
CA GLN A 128 37.80 -95.96 7.55
C GLN A 128 36.84 -94.93 6.96
N VAL A 129 37.34 -93.97 6.18
CA VAL A 129 36.49 -92.99 5.47
C VAL A 129 35.53 -93.71 4.53
N GLN A 130 35.97 -94.76 3.85
CA GLN A 130 35.11 -95.57 2.99
C GLN A 130 34.08 -96.39 3.78
N GLY A 131 34.44 -96.90 4.95
CA GLY A 131 33.53 -97.55 5.90
C GLY A 131 32.46 -96.58 6.42
N LEU A 132 32.85 -95.34 6.72
CA LEU A 132 31.89 -94.32 7.12
C LEU A 132 30.94 -93.94 5.98
N LYS A 133 31.46 -93.81 4.75
CA LYS A 133 30.63 -93.60 3.56
C LYS A 133 29.67 -94.76 3.30
N SER A 134 30.12 -96.00 3.48
CA SER A 134 29.27 -97.18 3.27
C SER A 134 28.19 -97.32 4.34
N SER A 135 28.50 -96.98 5.60
CA SER A 135 27.50 -96.97 6.68
C SER A 135 26.42 -95.91 6.46
N VAL A 136 26.77 -94.70 6.02
CA VAL A 136 25.77 -93.67 5.63
C VAL A 136 24.87 -94.19 4.51
N ARG A 137 25.45 -94.81 3.47
CA ARG A 137 24.67 -95.39 2.36
C ARG A 137 23.76 -96.52 2.84
N ASN A 138 24.22 -97.35 3.76
CA ASN A 138 23.44 -98.44 4.34
C ASN A 138 22.25 -97.89 5.14
N ILE A 139 22.48 -96.93 6.02
CA ILE A 139 21.42 -96.26 6.78
C ILE A 139 20.39 -95.63 5.84
N LEU A 140 20.83 -94.88 4.83
CA LEU A 140 19.92 -94.29 3.84
C LEU A 140 19.08 -95.37 3.13
N ARG A 141 19.69 -96.47 2.67
CA ARG A 141 18.97 -97.58 2.04
C ARG A 141 17.90 -98.18 2.96
N LEU A 142 18.22 -98.38 4.24
CA LEU A 142 17.26 -98.87 5.23
C LEU A 142 16.13 -97.86 5.52
N LEU A 143 16.46 -96.57 5.56
CA LEU A 143 15.48 -95.49 5.69
C LEU A 143 14.51 -95.47 4.50
N TYR A 144 14.97 -95.67 3.26
CA TYR A 144 14.07 -95.76 2.10
C TYR A 144 13.06 -96.91 2.19
N THR A 145 13.42 -98.01 2.88
CA THR A 145 12.51 -99.13 3.10
C THR A 145 11.56 -98.92 4.28
N ASN A 146 11.88 -98.02 5.20
CA ASN A 146 11.06 -97.68 6.37
C ASN A 146 10.62 -96.20 6.32
N THR A 147 9.46 -95.96 5.70
CA THR A 147 8.90 -94.60 5.52
C THR A 147 8.56 -93.91 6.84
N VAL A 148 8.22 -94.66 7.89
CA VAL A 148 7.91 -94.13 9.22
C VAL A 148 9.18 -93.59 9.88
N ALA A 149 10.29 -94.33 9.82
CA ALA A 149 11.59 -93.86 10.27
C ALA A 149 12.08 -92.64 9.49
N CYS A 150 11.90 -92.63 8.16
CA CYS A 150 12.18 -91.43 7.35
C CYS A 150 11.41 -90.20 7.84
N GLN A 151 10.12 -90.36 8.14
CA GLN A 151 9.28 -89.25 8.57
C GLN A 151 9.69 -88.71 9.95
N ALA A 152 10.00 -89.60 10.90
CA ALA A 152 10.52 -89.21 12.22
C ALA A 152 11.84 -88.41 12.11
N LEU A 153 12.73 -88.81 11.21
CA LEU A 153 13.97 -88.06 10.95
C LEU A 153 13.70 -86.67 10.33
N ARG A 154 12.70 -86.54 9.47
CA ARG A 154 12.29 -85.24 8.93
C ARG A 154 11.68 -84.34 10.00
N GLU A 155 10.97 -84.89 10.97
CA GLU A 155 10.41 -84.13 12.09
C GLU A 155 11.51 -83.58 13.01
N ALA A 156 12.66 -84.25 13.09
CA ALA A 156 13.86 -83.75 13.74
C ALA A 156 14.60 -82.66 12.94
N ALA A 157 14.04 -82.14 11.84
CA ALA A 157 14.67 -81.11 11.01
C ALA A 157 15.10 -79.83 11.74
N TYR A 158 14.48 -79.52 12.89
CA TYR A 158 14.78 -78.33 13.70
C TYR A 158 16.14 -78.41 14.40
N THR A 159 16.75 -79.59 14.51
CA THR A 159 18.03 -79.81 15.20
C THR A 159 19.25 -79.56 14.32
N ARG A 160 19.03 -79.28 13.03
CA ARG A 160 20.09 -79.07 12.05
C ARG A 160 20.93 -77.85 12.38
N ASP A 161 22.23 -77.95 12.13
CA ASP A 161 23.14 -76.82 12.15
C ASP A 161 22.68 -75.72 11.17
N PRO A 162 22.75 -74.43 11.54
CA PRO A 162 22.38 -73.31 10.67
C PRO A 162 23.10 -73.30 9.31
N SER A 163 24.35 -73.75 9.25
CA SER A 163 25.13 -73.84 8.01
C SER A 163 24.56 -74.87 7.06
N VAL A 164 24.13 -76.03 7.59
CA VAL A 164 23.48 -77.09 6.81
C VAL A 164 22.09 -76.66 6.36
N HIS A 165 21.34 -75.96 7.21
CA HIS A 165 20.07 -75.37 6.83
C HIS A 165 20.24 -74.39 5.65
N LYS A 166 21.25 -73.52 5.71
CA LYS A 166 21.59 -72.60 4.62
C LYS A 166 21.99 -73.35 3.35
N LEU A 167 22.76 -74.44 3.46
CA LEU A 167 23.12 -75.28 2.32
C LEU A 167 21.88 -75.89 1.63
N ILE A 168 20.97 -76.51 2.39
CA ILE A 168 19.73 -77.09 1.87
C ILE A 168 18.85 -76.02 1.20
N PHE A 169 18.75 -74.84 1.81
CA PHE A 169 18.05 -73.69 1.24
C PHE A 169 18.66 -73.25 -0.10
N CYS A 170 19.99 -73.11 -0.17
CA CYS A 170 20.70 -72.76 -1.40
C CYS A 170 20.51 -73.82 -2.48
N LEU A 171 20.58 -75.10 -2.15
CA LEU A 171 20.33 -76.19 -3.10
C LEU A 171 18.88 -76.16 -3.62
N SER A 172 17.92 -75.87 -2.76
CA SER A 172 16.51 -75.72 -3.15
C SER A 172 16.29 -74.54 -4.09
N LYS A 173 16.99 -73.41 -3.85
CA LYS A 173 17.00 -72.26 -4.77
C LYS A 173 17.66 -72.60 -6.11
N GLN A 174 18.80 -73.27 -6.07
CA GLN A 174 19.52 -73.72 -7.27
C GLN A 174 18.66 -74.70 -8.09
N ARG A 175 17.91 -75.58 -7.42
CA ARG A 175 16.92 -76.46 -8.06
C ARG A 175 15.86 -75.68 -8.81
N GLY A 176 15.34 -74.60 -8.22
CA GLY A 176 14.42 -73.69 -8.90
C GLY A 176 15.03 -73.03 -10.14
N PHE A 177 16.25 -72.52 -10.02
CA PHE A 177 16.99 -71.90 -11.12
C PHE A 177 17.27 -72.89 -12.26
N LEU A 178 17.80 -74.07 -11.94
CA LEU A 178 18.04 -75.13 -12.93
C LEU A 178 16.74 -75.54 -13.62
N PHE A 179 15.64 -75.64 -12.89
CA PHE A 179 14.34 -75.96 -13.48
C PHE A 179 13.91 -74.91 -14.51
N GLU A 180 14.06 -73.62 -14.19
CA GLU A 180 13.78 -72.52 -15.11
C GLU A 180 14.69 -72.53 -16.35
N GLN A 181 15.98 -72.79 -16.15
CA GLN A 181 16.94 -72.92 -17.25
C GLN A 181 16.59 -74.09 -18.18
N LEU A 182 16.20 -75.24 -17.62
CA LEU A 182 15.81 -76.41 -18.41
C LEU A 182 14.46 -76.23 -19.13
N LEU A 183 13.61 -75.30 -18.67
CA LEU A 183 12.38 -74.90 -19.35
C LEU A 183 12.63 -73.90 -20.48
N THR A 184 13.74 -73.16 -20.42
CA THR A 184 14.06 -72.09 -21.37
C THR A 184 14.74 -72.66 -22.61
N THR A 185 14.20 -72.37 -23.79
CA THR A 185 14.84 -72.81 -25.05
C THR A 185 16.01 -71.89 -25.43
N PRO A 186 16.99 -72.37 -26.22
CA PRO A 186 18.08 -71.51 -26.70
C PRO A 186 17.60 -70.30 -27.53
N LEU A 187 16.42 -70.40 -28.15
CA LEU A 187 15.80 -69.29 -28.88
C LEU A 187 15.20 -68.27 -27.90
N GLU A 188 14.43 -68.73 -26.91
CA GLU A 188 13.87 -67.88 -25.85
C GLU A 188 14.98 -67.13 -25.10
N GLU A 189 16.11 -67.78 -24.81
CA GLU A 189 17.25 -67.12 -24.16
C GLU A 189 17.83 -66.00 -25.02
N LYS A 190 17.99 -66.21 -26.34
CA LYS A 190 18.44 -65.16 -27.27
C LYS A 190 17.44 -64.01 -27.36
N GLU A 191 16.15 -64.29 -27.30
CA GLU A 191 15.08 -63.28 -27.30
C GLU A 191 15.10 -62.47 -26.01
N LYS A 192 15.27 -63.12 -24.85
CA LYS A 192 15.49 -62.47 -23.54
C LYS A 192 16.69 -61.53 -23.59
N CYS A 193 17.85 -62.01 -24.05
CA CYS A 193 19.05 -61.19 -24.18
C CYS A 193 18.83 -59.97 -25.08
N ARG A 194 18.16 -60.15 -26.23
CA ARG A 194 17.87 -59.06 -27.16
C ARG A 194 16.95 -58.02 -26.53
N PHE A 195 15.86 -58.48 -25.91
CA PHE A 195 14.91 -57.61 -25.22
C PHE A 195 15.58 -56.81 -24.09
N LEU A 196 16.40 -57.47 -23.26
CA LEU A 196 17.14 -56.80 -22.19
C LEU A 196 18.12 -55.77 -22.74
N ASN A 197 18.83 -56.06 -23.83
CA ASN A 197 19.71 -55.09 -24.48
C ASN A 197 18.92 -53.90 -25.06
N GLU A 198 17.76 -54.13 -25.68
CA GLU A 198 16.90 -53.04 -26.16
C GLU A 198 16.36 -52.16 -25.02
N VAL A 199 15.96 -52.77 -23.89
CA VAL A 199 15.56 -52.05 -22.69
C VAL A 199 16.72 -51.22 -22.17
N PHE A 200 17.92 -51.80 -22.05
CA PHE A 200 19.12 -51.13 -21.58
C PHE A 200 19.49 -49.92 -22.47
N GLN A 201 19.45 -50.09 -23.79
CA GLN A 201 19.76 -49.00 -24.72
C GLN A 201 18.72 -47.87 -24.65
N ARG A 202 17.44 -48.21 -24.47
CA ARG A 202 16.39 -47.21 -24.25
C ARG A 202 16.58 -46.48 -22.93
N ASP A 203 16.89 -47.21 -21.86
CA ASP A 203 17.16 -46.63 -20.55
C ASP A 203 18.35 -45.67 -20.62
N LYS A 204 19.47 -46.10 -21.20
CA LYS A 204 20.64 -45.26 -21.45
C LYS A 204 20.28 -43.96 -22.19
N LYS A 205 19.59 -44.05 -23.33
CA LYS A 205 19.16 -42.86 -24.08
C LYS A 205 18.25 -41.95 -23.25
N ASN A 206 17.31 -42.52 -22.50
CA ASN A 206 16.41 -41.76 -21.64
C ASN A 206 17.20 -41.03 -20.54
N THR A 207 18.17 -41.70 -19.91
CA THR A 207 19.04 -41.08 -18.88
C THR A 207 19.87 -39.94 -19.46
N GLU A 208 20.42 -40.09 -20.66
CA GLU A 208 21.15 -39.02 -21.36
C GLU A 208 20.23 -37.83 -21.68
N THR A 209 19.02 -38.09 -22.19
CA THR A 209 18.05 -37.01 -22.46
C THR A 209 17.58 -36.30 -21.20
N ALA A 210 17.41 -37.03 -20.09
CA ALA A 210 17.01 -36.44 -18.82
C ALA A 210 18.12 -35.51 -18.29
N ALA A 211 19.38 -35.96 -18.33
CA ALA A 211 20.52 -35.14 -17.93
C ALA A 211 20.62 -33.85 -18.78
N ASN A 212 20.49 -33.95 -20.10
CA ASN A 212 20.51 -32.76 -20.97
C ASN A 212 19.37 -31.78 -20.65
N LEU A 213 18.16 -32.29 -20.37
CA LEU A 213 17.02 -31.43 -19.99
C LEU A 213 17.21 -30.79 -18.61
N GLU A 214 17.85 -31.47 -17.67
CA GLU A 214 18.23 -30.91 -16.37
C GLU A 214 19.27 -29.79 -16.54
N ASP A 215 20.27 -29.97 -17.41
CA ASP A 215 21.25 -28.94 -17.75
C ASP A 215 20.60 -27.72 -18.42
N GLU A 216 19.69 -27.94 -19.39
CA GLU A 216 18.94 -26.86 -20.02
C GLU A 216 18.05 -26.09 -19.02
N LEU A 217 17.40 -26.82 -18.11
CA LEU A 217 16.55 -26.23 -17.08
C LEU A 217 17.39 -25.37 -16.11
N THR A 218 18.54 -25.88 -15.65
CA THR A 218 19.41 -25.14 -14.75
C THR A 218 19.97 -23.88 -15.41
N ALA A 219 20.38 -23.97 -16.68
CA ALA A 219 20.82 -22.80 -17.46
C ALA A 219 19.69 -21.76 -17.63
N ALA A 220 18.47 -22.21 -17.92
CA ALA A 220 17.30 -21.32 -18.06
C ALA A 220 16.95 -20.62 -16.74
N VAL A 221 17.04 -21.32 -15.60
CA VAL A 221 16.83 -20.74 -14.26
C VAL A 221 17.90 -19.71 -13.95
N GLN A 222 19.18 -20.00 -14.20
CA GLN A 222 20.28 -19.06 -13.99
C GLN A 222 20.09 -17.78 -14.81
N ASN A 223 19.79 -17.90 -16.10
CA ASN A 223 19.54 -16.73 -16.96
C ASN A 223 18.37 -15.87 -16.45
N ARG A 224 17.27 -16.52 -16.03
CA ARG A 224 16.13 -15.82 -15.44
C ARG A 224 16.52 -15.07 -14.16
N ASP A 225 17.30 -15.70 -13.29
CA ASP A 225 17.71 -15.11 -12.02
C ASP A 225 18.71 -13.95 -12.23
N GLU A 226 19.56 -14.02 -13.26
CA GLU A 226 20.39 -12.91 -13.72
C GLU A 226 19.56 -11.73 -14.23
N GLU A 227 18.53 -11.99 -15.05
CA GLU A 227 17.61 -10.94 -15.50
C GLU A 227 16.86 -10.28 -14.34
N ILE A 228 16.38 -11.08 -13.39
CA ILE A 228 15.72 -10.59 -12.18
C ILE A 228 16.69 -9.71 -11.40
N SER A 229 17.96 -10.12 -11.26
CA SER A 229 18.99 -9.34 -10.56
C SER A 229 19.27 -8.00 -11.26
N LYS A 230 19.37 -7.99 -12.60
CA LYS A 230 19.51 -6.75 -13.40
C LYS A 230 18.32 -5.82 -13.21
N LYS A 231 17.09 -6.34 -13.30
CA LYS A 231 15.86 -5.54 -13.09
C LYS A 231 15.77 -5.00 -11.66
N ASN A 232 16.15 -5.80 -10.66
CA ASN A 232 16.17 -5.37 -9.26
C ASN A 232 17.20 -4.25 -9.01
N ALA A 233 18.37 -4.28 -9.65
CA ALA A 233 19.33 -3.20 -9.58
C ALA A 233 18.75 -1.88 -10.13
N VAL A 234 18.12 -1.93 -11.32
CA VAL A 234 17.46 -0.76 -11.91
C VAL A 234 16.34 -0.23 -11.01
N ILE A 235 15.52 -1.11 -10.42
CA ILE A 235 14.47 -0.71 -9.48
C ILE A 235 15.08 0.00 -8.26
N LYS A 236 16.20 -0.51 -7.72
CA LYS A 236 16.88 0.11 -6.58
C LYS A 236 17.38 1.51 -6.93
N ASP A 237 18.00 1.68 -8.10
CA ASP A 237 18.49 2.96 -8.57
C ASP A 237 17.32 3.94 -8.76
N LEU A 238 16.26 3.54 -9.46
CA LEU A 238 15.08 4.39 -9.65
C LEU A 238 14.43 4.80 -8.32
N LYS A 239 14.36 3.91 -7.33
CA LYS A 239 13.89 4.25 -5.97
C LYS A 239 14.78 5.30 -5.31
N MET A 240 16.10 5.18 -5.45
CA MET A 240 17.05 6.17 -4.92
C MET A 240 16.91 7.52 -5.62
N HIS A 241 16.79 7.53 -6.96
CA HIS A 241 16.58 8.75 -7.74
C HIS A 241 15.27 9.47 -7.36
N LEU A 242 14.17 8.71 -7.22
CA LEU A 242 12.88 9.27 -6.78
C LEU A 242 12.97 9.86 -5.37
N HIS A 243 13.62 9.17 -4.43
CA HIS A 243 13.82 9.68 -3.08
C HIS A 243 14.62 10.99 -3.08
N ASN A 244 15.72 11.04 -3.84
CA ASN A 244 16.55 12.23 -3.97
C ASN A 244 15.79 13.40 -4.61
N LEU A 245 15.00 13.13 -5.66
CA LEU A 245 14.17 14.15 -6.32
C LEU A 245 13.11 14.69 -5.37
N ALA A 246 12.43 13.83 -4.62
CA ALA A 246 11.46 14.24 -3.61
C ALA A 246 12.10 15.18 -2.58
N LYS A 247 13.25 14.79 -2.01
CA LYS A 247 14.00 15.60 -1.03
C LYS A 247 14.47 16.94 -1.61
N PHE A 248 14.95 16.95 -2.85
CA PHE A 248 15.36 18.18 -3.53
C PHE A 248 14.16 19.10 -3.78
N SER A 249 13.05 18.55 -4.25
CA SER A 249 11.82 19.31 -4.51
C SER A 249 11.25 19.92 -3.23
N GLU A 250 11.22 19.16 -2.13
CA GLU A 250 10.80 19.65 -0.82
C GLU A 250 11.68 20.80 -0.34
N SER A 251 13.01 20.63 -0.44
CA SER A 251 13.97 21.67 -0.08
C SER A 251 13.84 22.92 -0.97
N GLN A 252 13.45 22.76 -2.24
CA GLN A 252 13.24 23.88 -3.15
C GLN A 252 11.93 24.61 -2.83
N ILE A 253 10.84 23.88 -2.60
CA ILE A 253 9.54 24.44 -2.20
C ILE A 253 9.67 25.22 -0.88
N GLN A 254 10.38 24.65 0.11
CA GLN A 254 10.63 25.34 1.39
C GLN A 254 11.40 26.65 1.20
N ARG A 255 12.44 26.65 0.35
CA ARG A 255 13.21 27.87 0.03
C ARG A 255 12.35 28.93 -0.67
N THR A 256 11.64 28.56 -1.72
CA THR A 256 10.75 29.47 -2.46
C THR A 256 9.67 30.06 -1.55
N ARG A 257 9.08 29.24 -0.68
CA ARG A 257 8.08 29.71 0.29
C ARG A 257 8.67 30.71 1.29
N ALA A 258 9.84 30.42 1.84
CA ALA A 258 10.51 31.31 2.78
C ALA A 258 10.88 32.66 2.13
N GLU A 259 11.34 32.64 0.88
CA GLU A 259 11.66 33.83 0.11
C GLU A 259 10.40 34.66 -0.22
N ALA A 260 9.31 34.02 -0.64
CA ALA A 260 8.03 34.67 -0.87
C ALA A 260 7.46 35.30 0.42
N GLU A 261 7.53 34.61 1.56
CA GLU A 261 7.11 35.15 2.86
C GLU A 261 7.96 36.34 3.28
N LYS A 262 9.28 36.30 3.03
CA LYS A 262 10.18 37.43 3.30
C LYS A 262 9.82 38.63 2.42
N GLN A 263 9.61 38.40 1.12
CA GLN A 263 9.23 39.45 0.16
C GLN A 263 7.90 40.09 0.55
N HIS A 264 6.87 39.28 0.84
CA HIS A 264 5.57 39.76 1.31
C HIS A 264 5.70 40.61 2.58
N LYS A 265 6.50 40.17 3.58
CA LYS A 265 6.76 40.98 4.79
C LYS A 265 7.40 42.32 4.49
N MET A 266 8.34 42.39 3.53
CA MET A 266 8.97 43.65 3.12
C MET A 266 7.98 44.56 2.37
N GLU A 267 7.15 44.01 1.50
CA GLU A 267 6.12 44.75 0.77
C GLU A 267 5.06 45.32 1.70
N VAL A 268 4.58 44.53 2.67
CA VAL A 268 3.65 44.99 3.72
C VAL A 268 4.26 46.12 4.54
N ARG A 269 5.52 46.01 4.97
CA ARG A 269 6.19 47.10 5.69
C ARG A 269 6.33 48.36 4.83
N THR A 270 6.68 48.19 3.56
CA THR A 270 6.84 49.30 2.61
C THR A 270 5.50 49.99 2.35
N SER A 271 4.43 49.23 2.13
CA SER A 271 3.09 49.78 1.91
C SER A 271 2.52 50.44 3.16
N GLN A 272 2.70 49.84 4.34
CA GLN A 272 2.38 50.47 5.63
C GLN A 272 3.12 51.80 5.80
N GLY A 273 4.42 51.85 5.49
CA GLY A 273 5.21 53.08 5.52
C GLY A 273 4.73 54.15 4.52
N LYS A 274 4.16 53.76 3.37
CA LYS A 274 3.51 54.70 2.45
C LYS A 274 2.17 55.20 2.98
N CYS A 275 1.35 54.31 3.53
CA CYS A 275 0.06 54.67 4.13
C CYS A 275 0.24 55.65 5.29
N THR A 276 1.23 55.44 6.17
CA THR A 276 1.49 56.36 7.28
C THR A 276 1.93 57.75 6.79
N LYS A 277 2.77 57.83 5.76
CA LYS A 277 3.15 59.10 5.12
C LYS A 277 1.95 59.82 4.52
N LEU A 278 1.14 59.12 3.72
CA LEU A 278 -0.09 59.70 3.15
C LEU A 278 -1.06 60.15 4.23
N GLN A 279 -1.18 59.39 5.33
CA GLN A 279 -2.02 59.75 6.46
C GLN A 279 -1.52 61.03 7.15
N GLN A 280 -0.21 61.21 7.28
CA GLN A 280 0.40 62.45 7.80
C GLN A 280 0.16 63.63 6.86
N GLU A 281 0.36 63.46 5.55
CA GLU A 281 0.08 64.51 4.54
C GLU A 281 -1.39 64.91 4.56
N LEU A 282 -2.31 63.95 4.66
CA LEU A 282 -3.75 64.20 4.74
C LEU A 282 -4.10 64.98 6.02
N GLN A 283 -3.49 64.64 7.16
CA GLN A 283 -3.64 65.41 8.40
C GLN A 283 -3.11 66.84 8.26
N GLN A 284 -1.95 67.03 7.62
CA GLN A 284 -1.38 68.36 7.34
C GLN A 284 -2.29 69.18 6.42
N LEU A 285 -2.77 68.61 5.31
CA LEU A 285 -3.70 69.29 4.40
C LEU A 285 -5.01 69.65 5.10
N ARG A 286 -5.54 68.76 5.97
CA ARG A 286 -6.71 69.08 6.79
C ARG A 286 -6.44 70.28 7.70
N ALA A 287 -5.28 70.34 8.35
CA ALA A 287 -4.89 71.47 9.18
C ALA A 287 -4.78 72.77 8.36
N GLN A 288 -4.14 72.73 7.19
CA GLN A 288 -4.04 73.87 6.27
C GLN A 288 -5.40 74.35 5.78
N PHE A 289 -6.28 73.43 5.37
CA PHE A 289 -7.63 73.74 4.94
C PHE A 289 -8.45 74.40 6.07
N ASN A 290 -8.35 73.88 7.28
CA ASN A 290 -9.01 74.48 8.45
C ASN A 290 -8.47 75.87 8.76
N ALA A 291 -7.15 76.10 8.62
CA ALA A 291 -6.55 77.43 8.78
C ALA A 291 -7.03 78.41 7.71
N LEU A 292 -7.11 78.00 6.44
CA LEU A 292 -7.66 78.81 5.35
C LEU A 292 -9.14 79.13 5.58
N LYS A 293 -9.93 78.15 6.03
CA LYS A 293 -11.34 78.38 6.39
C LYS A 293 -11.46 79.39 7.53
N LYS A 294 -10.60 79.28 8.55
CA LYS A 294 -10.53 80.24 9.66
C LYS A 294 -10.17 81.64 9.15
N TYR A 295 -9.14 81.77 8.32
CA TYR A 295 -8.73 83.04 7.73
C TYR A 295 -9.82 83.66 6.85
N LYS A 296 -10.54 82.85 6.07
CA LYS A 296 -11.66 83.33 5.24
C LYS A 296 -12.82 83.82 6.10
N VAL A 297 -13.14 83.12 7.19
CA VAL A 297 -14.13 83.57 8.17
C VAL A 297 -13.65 84.85 8.87
N GLU A 298 -12.38 84.95 9.24
CA GLU A 298 -11.78 86.17 9.82
C GLU A 298 -11.87 87.36 8.83
N MET A 299 -11.62 87.13 7.54
CA MET A 299 -11.74 88.15 6.49
C MET A 299 -13.21 88.56 6.23
N GLU A 300 -14.15 87.61 6.30
CA GLU A 300 -15.58 87.91 6.23
C GLU A 300 -16.02 88.75 7.44
N ILE A 301 -15.51 88.46 8.64
CA ILE A 301 -15.71 89.27 9.85
C ILE A 301 -15.11 90.67 9.66
N GLU A 302 -13.87 90.79 9.17
CA GLU A 302 -13.23 92.09 8.89
C GLU A 302 -14.03 92.90 7.86
N ASN A 303 -14.52 92.29 6.79
CA ASN A 303 -15.38 92.96 5.81
C ASN A 303 -16.69 93.44 6.43
N TRP A 304 -17.30 92.67 7.34
CA TRP A 304 -18.50 93.11 8.05
C TRP A 304 -18.21 94.27 9.01
N VAL A 305 -17.05 94.26 9.67
CA VAL A 305 -16.58 95.37 10.52
C VAL A 305 -16.35 96.63 9.70
N GLN A 306 -15.61 96.55 8.58
CA GLN A 306 -15.37 97.70 7.70
C GLN A 306 -16.66 98.29 7.14
N LYS A 307 -17.62 97.44 6.78
CA LYS A 307 -18.93 97.90 6.31
C LYS A 307 -19.70 98.64 7.43
N TYR A 308 -19.63 98.13 8.66
CA TYR A 308 -20.20 98.80 9.82
C TYR A 308 -19.52 100.15 10.08
N ASP A 309 -18.19 100.22 10.03
CA ASP A 309 -17.44 101.46 10.22
C ASP A 309 -17.77 102.51 9.14
N MET A 310 -17.93 102.09 7.88
CA MET A 310 -18.34 102.97 6.78
C MET A 310 -19.76 103.51 6.98
N GLU A 311 -20.72 102.66 7.37
CA GLU A 311 -22.09 103.09 7.68
C GLU A 311 -22.14 104.02 8.90
N MET A 312 -21.23 103.87 9.86
CA MET A 312 -21.10 104.77 11.00
C MET A 312 -20.55 106.14 10.59
N ILE A 313 -19.59 106.21 9.67
CA ILE A 313 -19.09 107.48 9.09
C ILE A 313 -20.21 108.20 8.33
N GLU A 314 -20.98 107.48 7.49
CA GLU A 314 -22.11 108.06 6.74
C GLU A 314 -23.24 108.57 7.68
N LYS A 315 -23.50 107.87 8.79
CA LYS A 315 -24.43 108.35 9.83
C LYS A 315 -23.92 109.61 10.54
N GLN A 316 -22.61 109.76 10.70
CA GLN A 316 -21.99 110.92 11.32
C GLN A 316 -22.12 112.17 10.43
N ASP A 317 -22.01 112.02 9.10
CA ASP A 317 -22.22 113.10 8.13
C ASP A 317 -23.71 113.52 8.02
N LEU A 318 -24.64 112.55 8.09
CA LEU A 318 -26.08 112.83 8.14
C LEU A 318 -26.50 113.59 9.42
N ALA A 319 -25.83 113.36 10.54
CA ALA A 319 -26.07 114.10 11.78
C ALA A 319 -25.62 115.57 11.66
N GLN A 320 -24.44 115.81 11.07
CA GLN A 320 -23.94 117.17 10.83
C GLN A 320 -24.83 117.95 9.84
N LEU A 321 -25.39 117.29 8.84
CA LEU A 321 -26.28 117.93 7.87
C LEU A 321 -27.66 118.25 8.46
N ARG A 322 -28.17 117.40 9.38
CA ARG A 322 -29.40 117.67 10.14
C ARG A 322 -29.26 118.86 11.07
N GLU A 323 -28.11 119.02 11.72
CA GLU A 323 -27.83 120.14 12.62
C GLU A 323 -27.83 121.49 11.87
N LYS A 324 -27.22 121.54 10.67
CA LYS A 324 -27.26 122.71 9.77
C LYS A 324 -28.68 123.05 9.31
N TYR A 325 -29.51 122.05 8.99
CA TYR A 325 -30.91 122.28 8.60
C TYR A 325 -31.75 122.88 9.74
N THR A 326 -31.56 122.40 10.99
CA THR A 326 -32.27 122.95 12.15
C THR A 326 -31.88 124.38 12.50
N GLN A 327 -30.68 124.82 12.11
CA GLN A 327 -30.23 126.18 12.33
C GLN A 327 -30.82 127.15 11.30
N LEU A 328 -30.92 126.72 10.04
CA LEU A 328 -31.53 127.49 8.95
C LEU A 328 -33.05 127.68 9.13
N ASP A 329 -33.74 126.66 9.65
CA ASP A 329 -35.18 126.71 9.92
C ASP A 329 -35.54 127.74 11.01
N LYS A 330 -34.68 127.89 12.04
CA LYS A 330 -34.83 128.91 13.09
C LYS A 330 -34.70 130.33 12.57
N GLU A 331 -33.76 130.57 11.65
CA GLU A 331 -33.56 131.88 11.02
C GLU A 331 -34.74 132.25 10.10
N TYR A 332 -35.29 131.27 9.37
CA TYR A 332 -36.45 131.47 8.51
C TYR A 332 -37.71 131.85 9.33
N CYS A 333 -37.96 131.17 10.46
CA CYS A 333 -39.08 131.50 11.34
C CYS A 333 -38.99 132.90 11.97
N GLN A 334 -37.79 133.38 12.31
CA GLN A 334 -37.60 134.74 12.86
C GLN A 334 -37.94 135.83 11.84
N ILE A 335 -37.58 135.65 10.56
CA ILE A 335 -37.80 136.63 9.50
C ILE A 335 -39.30 136.74 9.13
N VAL A 336 -40.03 135.62 9.16
CA VAL A 336 -41.47 135.60 8.86
C VAL A 336 -42.28 136.30 9.96
N GLU A 337 -41.92 136.10 11.23
CA GLU A 337 -42.68 136.64 12.35
C GLU A 337 -42.48 138.16 12.54
N GLU A 338 -41.27 138.69 12.26
CA GLU A 338 -41.03 140.15 12.24
C GLU A 338 -41.86 140.89 11.17
N ARG A 339 -42.14 140.25 10.02
CA ARG A 339 -42.96 140.86 8.96
C ARG A 339 -44.45 140.86 9.30
N ARG A 340 -44.93 139.86 10.05
CA ARG A 340 -46.34 139.74 10.48
C ARG A 340 -46.72 140.84 11.47
N VAL A 341 -45.86 141.15 12.44
CA VAL A 341 -46.11 142.17 13.49
C VAL A 341 -46.15 143.60 12.91
N LYS A 342 -45.33 143.90 11.89
CA LYS A 342 -45.32 145.23 11.25
C LYS A 342 -46.56 145.52 10.39
N GLN A 343 -47.17 144.51 9.77
CA GLN A 343 -48.36 144.70 8.95
C GLN A 343 -49.62 144.92 9.81
N GLU A 344 -49.71 144.25 10.96
CA GLU A 344 -50.84 144.38 11.90
C GLU A 344 -50.93 145.77 12.58
N GLN A 345 -49.80 146.49 12.72
CA GLN A 345 -49.79 147.84 13.29
C GLN A 345 -50.28 148.92 12.30
N LYS A 346 -50.10 148.74 10.99
CA LYS A 346 -50.60 149.68 9.97
C LYS A 346 -52.12 149.62 9.82
N ASP A 347 -52.69 148.43 9.81
CA ASP A 347 -54.13 148.22 9.59
C ASP A 347 -55.01 148.72 10.76
N LYS A 348 -54.45 148.85 11.97
CA LYS A 348 -55.17 149.44 13.13
C LYS A 348 -55.27 150.96 13.05
N ALA A 349 -54.25 151.64 12.51
CA ALA A 349 -54.24 153.10 12.39
C ALA A 349 -55.20 153.63 11.29
N GLU A 350 -55.39 152.89 10.20
CA GLU A 350 -56.32 153.29 9.12
C GLU A 350 -57.81 153.16 9.52
N LYS A 351 -58.15 152.24 10.41
CA LYS A 351 -59.55 152.00 10.83
C LYS A 351 -60.08 153.10 11.77
N GLU A 352 -59.24 153.69 12.62
CA GLU A 352 -59.66 154.78 13.52
C GLU A 352 -59.94 156.09 12.77
N LEU A 353 -59.16 156.38 11.72
CA LEU A 353 -59.28 157.63 10.96
C LEU A 353 -60.56 157.68 10.09
N ALA A 354 -61.03 156.53 9.62
CA ALA A 354 -62.27 156.41 8.83
C ALA A 354 -63.56 156.67 9.65
N ILE A 355 -63.54 156.43 10.96
CA ILE A 355 -64.71 156.61 11.84
C ILE A 355 -64.95 158.10 12.14
N LEU A 356 -63.89 158.89 12.33
CA LEU A 356 -63.97 160.33 12.57
C LEU A 356 -64.50 161.11 11.35
N ALA A 357 -64.14 160.68 10.13
CA ALA A 357 -64.61 161.34 8.90
C ALA A 357 -66.13 161.13 8.65
N ARG A 358 -66.69 159.98 9.04
CA ARG A 358 -68.13 159.66 8.89
C ARG A 358 -69.04 160.41 9.85
N ALA A 359 -68.57 160.69 11.07
CA ALA A 359 -69.33 161.44 12.06
C ALA A 359 -69.55 162.91 11.62
N ALA A 360 -68.54 163.52 10.99
CA ALA A 360 -68.60 164.91 10.53
C ALA A 360 -69.60 165.14 9.38
N THR A 361 -69.80 164.16 8.48
CA THR A 361 -70.71 164.28 7.32
C THR A 361 -72.19 164.17 7.72
N LEU A 362 -72.50 163.37 8.75
CA LEU A 362 -73.85 163.19 9.27
C LEU A 362 -74.40 164.45 9.93
N ILE A 363 -73.55 165.19 10.66
CA ILE A 363 -73.93 166.46 11.29
C ILE A 363 -74.27 167.53 10.24
N GLN A 364 -73.52 167.58 9.13
CA GLN A 364 -73.79 168.51 8.03
C GLN A 364 -75.11 168.19 7.29
N ALA A 365 -75.50 166.92 7.20
CA ALA A 365 -76.72 166.51 6.49
C ALA A 365 -78.01 166.83 7.27
N VAL A 366 -77.99 166.71 8.60
CA VAL A 366 -79.17 166.96 9.46
C VAL A 366 -79.55 168.45 9.48
N TRP A 367 -78.56 169.34 9.55
CA TRP A 367 -78.81 170.79 9.59
C TRP A 367 -79.38 171.31 8.27
N LYS A 368 -78.88 170.82 7.13
CA LYS A 368 -79.44 171.16 5.80
C LYS A 368 -80.87 170.65 5.61
N GLY A 369 -81.22 169.51 6.22
CA GLY A 369 -82.57 168.95 6.16
C GLY A 369 -83.61 169.74 6.98
N TYR A 370 -83.25 170.32 8.12
CA TYR A 370 -84.20 171.06 8.96
C TYR A 370 -84.63 172.39 8.34
N LEU A 371 -83.70 173.16 7.78
CA LEU A 371 -84.03 174.51 7.29
C LEU A 371 -84.95 174.48 6.06
N VAL A 372 -84.76 173.49 5.19
CA VAL A 372 -85.62 173.24 4.02
C VAL A 372 -87.06 172.88 4.43
N ARG A 373 -87.25 172.26 5.60
CA ARG A 373 -88.59 171.89 6.11
C ARG A 373 -89.34 173.05 6.77
N SER A 374 -88.66 174.06 7.28
CA SER A 374 -89.30 175.26 7.83
C SER A 374 -89.91 176.15 6.73
N MET A 375 -89.24 176.26 5.58
CA MET A 375 -89.61 177.21 4.52
C MET A 375 -90.77 176.75 3.61
N LEU A 376 -91.31 175.54 3.78
CA LEU A 376 -92.32 174.93 2.88
C LEU A 376 -93.73 174.78 3.46
N ARG A 377 -94.05 175.44 4.59
CA ARG A 377 -95.44 175.64 5.05
C ARG A 377 -95.76 177.13 5.23
N SER A 378 -95.81 177.90 4.15
CA SER A 378 -96.65 179.12 4.16
C SER A 378 -97.46 179.28 2.86
N LYS A 379 -98.74 178.87 2.99
CA LYS A 379 -99.97 179.27 2.25
C LYS A 379 -100.18 178.86 0.78
N ARG A 380 -101.05 177.85 0.64
CA ARG A 380 -102.14 177.78 -0.35
C ARG A 380 -103.20 178.86 -0.02
N LYS A 381 -102.85 180.14 -0.26
CA LYS A 381 -103.68 181.30 -0.68
C LYS A 381 -102.71 182.33 -1.30
N LYS A 382 -102.90 182.56 -2.61
CA LYS A 382 -102.33 183.56 -3.56
C LYS A 382 -100.86 183.48 -4.08
N LYS A 383 -100.82 183.06 -5.37
CA LYS A 383 -100.36 183.77 -6.59
C LYS A 383 -98.86 183.92 -6.90
N GLY A 384 -98.54 183.61 -8.17
CA GLY A 384 -97.45 184.22 -8.96
C GLY A 384 -96.26 183.29 -9.13
N LYS A 385 -96.02 182.64 -10.28
CA LYS A 385 -95.72 183.15 -11.64
C LYS A 385 -94.34 183.82 -11.76
N GLY A 386 -93.34 183.00 -12.06
CA GLY A 386 -92.50 183.21 -13.24
C GLY A 386 -91.13 183.88 -13.09
N ARG A 387 -90.36 183.64 -14.18
CA ARG A 387 -89.15 184.32 -14.68
C ARG A 387 -87.83 183.92 -13.99
N LYS A 388 -86.91 183.22 -14.67
CA LYS A 388 -86.13 183.51 -15.90
C LYS A 388 -85.05 184.59 -15.68
N SER A 389 -83.82 184.14 -15.96
CA SER A 389 -82.64 184.82 -16.52
C SER A 389 -81.73 185.68 -15.64
N MET A 390 -80.42 185.40 -15.87
CA MET A 390 -79.27 186.34 -15.93
C MET A 390 -78.87 186.96 -14.58
N SER A 391 -77.62 187.20 -14.24
CA SER A 391 -76.29 187.29 -14.88
C SER A 391 -75.30 187.20 -13.69
N ARG A 392 -74.00 186.92 -13.80
CA ARG A 392 -72.94 187.81 -14.29
C ARG A 392 -71.60 187.16 -13.89
N LYS A 393 -70.53 187.70 -14.47
CA LYS A 393 -69.13 187.72 -13.99
C LYS A 393 -68.87 187.21 -12.58
#